data_AF-A0A951TGE5-F1
#
_entry.id   AF-A0A951TGE5-F1
#
_cell.length_a   1.000
_cell.length_b   1.000
_cell.length_c   1.000
_cell.angle_alpha   90.00
_cell.angle_beta   90.00
_cell.angle_gamma   90.00
#
_symmetry.space_group_name_H-M   'P 1'
#
loop_
_entity.id
_entity.type
_entity.pdbx_description
1 polymer ?
#
loop_
_entity_poly.entity_id
_entity_poly.type
_entity_poly.pdbx_seq_one_letter_code
_entity_poly.pdbx_strand_id
1 'polypeptide(L)'
;MSKIMDDVRYLAGALPHRESQTDEEDAAGRHIESRLRENFEDVSVEPFGAVDNFPLLTASYLGEYAVVGVLAVWWPLASAVYGVAVSLAFLAEWSGRPVFSRLLPHYESANIVACYQSPEPRMTVVVTARHDSGPATLLTHPAVAPRLGMVYLLLLLAMALVIGSSAAEGIAGLRGLAIPWAPWVRWGAVAVLLAGALAHFIAAGWNADVPGGNGNASGVAALLRLGELLAEEPPRHADVWLAATGAHSRGMAGMRALLAESGLDPNET
;
A
#
# COMPACT_ATOMS: atom_id res chain seq x y z
N MET A 1 6.11 -28.82 -20.16
CA MET A 1 6.47 -27.69 -19.26
C MET A 1 5.33 -27.55 -18.27
N SER A 2 5.59 -27.30 -16.98
CA SER A 2 4.48 -27.14 -16.02
C SER A 2 3.73 -25.84 -16.34
N LYS A 3 2.38 -25.86 -16.29
CA LYS A 3 1.53 -24.68 -16.52
C LYS A 3 1.98 -23.46 -15.70
N ILE A 4 2.47 -23.69 -14.47
CA ILE A 4 3.10 -22.67 -13.60
C ILE A 4 4.18 -21.86 -14.33
N MET A 5 5.10 -22.53 -15.03
CA MET A 5 6.20 -21.86 -15.72
C MET A 5 5.71 -21.07 -16.93
N ASP A 6 4.65 -21.53 -17.59
CA ASP A 6 4.01 -20.82 -18.69
C ASP A 6 3.31 -19.56 -18.18
N ASP A 7 2.60 -19.65 -17.05
CA ASP A 7 1.98 -18.51 -16.38
C ASP A 7 3.03 -17.46 -15.97
N VAL A 8 4.15 -17.87 -15.36
CA VAL A 8 5.24 -16.94 -15.02
C VAL A 8 5.86 -16.29 -16.25
N ARG A 9 6.08 -17.06 -17.33
CA ARG A 9 6.66 -16.54 -18.58
C ARG A 9 5.73 -15.56 -19.28
N TYR A 10 4.43 -15.81 -19.25
CA TYR A 10 3.46 -14.86 -19.79
C TYR A 10 3.49 -13.57 -18.96
N LEU A 11 3.25 -13.70 -17.66
CA LEU A 11 3.12 -12.55 -16.76
C LEU A 11 4.39 -11.71 -16.71
N ALA A 12 5.56 -12.31 -16.54
CA ALA A 12 6.83 -11.61 -16.29
C ALA A 12 7.85 -11.70 -17.44
N GLY A 13 7.46 -12.22 -18.60
CA GLY A 13 8.36 -12.35 -19.75
C GLY A 13 7.75 -11.84 -21.05
N ALA A 14 6.47 -12.14 -21.31
CA ALA A 14 5.78 -11.65 -22.49
C ALA A 14 5.27 -10.21 -22.32
N LEU A 15 4.77 -9.88 -21.12
CA LEU A 15 4.42 -8.50 -20.76
C LEU A 15 5.69 -7.72 -20.36
N PRO A 16 5.85 -6.46 -20.80
CA PRO A 16 7.00 -5.63 -20.43
C PRO A 16 6.99 -5.28 -18.94
N HIS A 17 5.80 -5.00 -18.40
CA HIS A 17 5.50 -4.78 -16.99
C HIS A 17 4.06 -5.20 -16.72
N ARG A 18 3.61 -4.99 -15.47
CA ARG A 18 2.20 -5.07 -15.05
C ARG A 18 1.91 -3.93 -14.06
N GLU A 19 2.48 -2.73 -14.31
CA GLU A 19 2.27 -1.58 -13.44
C GLU A 19 0.79 -1.28 -13.29
N SER A 20 0.38 -0.90 -12.08
CA SER A 20 -1.01 -0.62 -11.79
C SER A 20 -1.58 0.47 -12.69
N GLN A 21 -2.83 0.29 -13.13
CA GLN A 21 -3.61 1.25 -13.91
C GLN A 21 -3.05 1.43 -15.33
N THR A 22 -2.50 0.34 -15.90
CA THR A 22 -1.97 0.29 -17.27
C THR A 22 -2.65 -0.83 -18.06
N ASP A 23 -2.61 -0.74 -19.40
CA ASP A 23 -3.13 -1.77 -20.30
C ASP A 23 -2.47 -3.14 -20.04
N GLU A 24 -1.23 -3.15 -19.55
CA GLU A 24 -0.50 -4.36 -19.17
C GLU A 24 -1.02 -5.00 -17.86
N GLU A 25 -1.49 -4.21 -16.88
CA GLU A 25 -2.22 -4.75 -15.72
C GLU A 25 -3.51 -5.41 -16.20
N ASP A 26 -4.27 -4.76 -17.09
CA ASP A 26 -5.49 -5.31 -17.65
C ASP A 26 -5.26 -6.57 -18.48
N ALA A 27 -4.15 -6.63 -19.24
CA ALA A 27 -3.75 -7.85 -19.97
C ALA A 27 -3.41 -9.00 -19.01
N ALA A 28 -2.71 -8.71 -17.91
CA ALA A 28 -2.43 -9.70 -16.88
C ALA A 28 -3.71 -10.18 -16.19
N GLY A 29 -4.62 -9.26 -15.86
CA GLY A 29 -5.93 -9.57 -15.27
C GLY A 29 -6.74 -10.52 -16.16
N ARG A 30 -6.83 -10.24 -17.46
CA ARG A 30 -7.53 -11.12 -18.42
C ARG A 30 -6.91 -12.51 -18.54
N HIS A 31 -5.57 -12.62 -18.49
CA HIS A 31 -4.91 -13.93 -18.44
C HIS A 31 -5.29 -14.71 -17.19
N ILE A 32 -5.26 -14.06 -16.03
CA ILE A 32 -5.61 -14.67 -14.74
C ILE A 32 -7.08 -15.11 -14.73
N GLU A 33 -7.98 -14.23 -15.16
CA GLU A 33 -9.41 -14.53 -15.28
C GLU A 33 -9.63 -15.76 -16.16
N SER A 34 -9.02 -15.79 -17.36
CA SER A 34 -9.11 -16.93 -18.28
C SER A 34 -8.64 -18.23 -17.63
N ARG A 35 -7.54 -18.19 -16.87
CA ARG A 35 -6.97 -19.37 -16.21
C ARG A 35 -7.83 -19.86 -15.04
N LEU A 36 -8.47 -18.96 -14.30
CA LEU A 36 -9.40 -19.31 -13.22
C LEU A 36 -10.71 -19.88 -13.78
N ARG A 37 -11.26 -19.30 -14.86
CA ARG A 37 -12.49 -19.78 -15.52
C ARG A 37 -12.36 -21.18 -16.12
N GLU A 38 -11.15 -21.71 -16.33
CA GLU A 38 -10.96 -23.12 -16.69
C GLU A 38 -11.46 -24.09 -15.60
N ASN A 39 -11.45 -23.65 -14.34
CA ASN A 39 -11.66 -24.52 -13.16
C ASN A 39 -12.81 -24.06 -12.25
N PHE A 40 -13.23 -22.79 -12.35
CA PHE A 40 -14.29 -22.20 -11.53
C PHE A 40 -15.36 -21.56 -12.40
N GLU A 41 -16.64 -21.76 -12.02
CA GLU A 41 -17.77 -21.05 -12.62
C GLU A 41 -17.90 -19.63 -12.04
N ASP A 42 -17.67 -19.50 -10.73
CA ASP A 42 -17.75 -18.23 -9.99
C ASP A 42 -16.40 -17.51 -10.01
N VAL A 43 -16.18 -16.74 -11.08
CA VAL A 43 -15.03 -15.85 -11.25
C VAL A 43 -15.55 -14.43 -11.50
N SER A 44 -15.23 -13.52 -10.58
CA SER A 44 -15.56 -12.10 -10.65
C SER A 44 -14.33 -11.26 -10.99
N VAL A 45 -14.59 -10.19 -11.75
CA VAL A 45 -13.66 -9.08 -11.91
C VAL A 45 -14.25 -7.92 -11.13
N GLU A 46 -13.59 -7.51 -10.06
CA GLU A 46 -14.06 -6.50 -9.11
C GLU A 46 -13.34 -5.17 -9.39
N PRO A 47 -13.93 -4.23 -10.14
CA PRO A 47 -13.30 -2.96 -10.46
C PRO A 47 -13.29 -2.02 -9.26
N PHE A 48 -12.20 -1.28 -9.08
CA PHE A 48 -12.07 -0.25 -8.05
C PHE A 48 -11.21 0.92 -8.53
N GLY A 49 -11.37 2.08 -7.89
CA GLY A 49 -10.52 3.25 -8.12
C GLY A 49 -9.32 3.27 -7.18
N ALA A 50 -8.13 3.52 -7.72
CA ALA A 50 -6.91 3.75 -6.93
C ALA A 50 -6.28 5.09 -7.25
N VAL A 51 -5.63 5.71 -6.27
CA VAL A 51 -4.88 6.95 -6.50
C VAL A 51 -3.59 6.63 -7.25
N ASP A 52 -3.33 7.38 -8.32
CA ASP A 52 -2.14 7.23 -9.17
C ASP A 52 -0.84 7.39 -8.38
N ASN A 53 -0.57 8.53 -7.76
CA ASN A 53 0.75 8.78 -7.16
C ASN A 53 0.76 8.75 -5.62
N PHE A 54 0.58 7.55 -5.04
CA PHE A 54 0.64 7.35 -3.59
C PHE A 54 1.97 7.79 -2.94
N PRO A 55 3.15 7.60 -3.57
CA PRO A 55 4.40 8.16 -3.08
C PRO A 55 4.38 9.69 -2.99
N LEU A 56 3.82 10.39 -3.98
CA LEU A 56 3.68 11.85 -3.93
C LEU A 56 2.76 12.31 -2.78
N LEU A 57 1.66 11.59 -2.55
CA LEU A 57 0.80 11.85 -1.39
C LEU A 57 1.58 11.69 -0.07
N THR A 58 2.37 10.63 0.06
CA THR A 58 3.24 10.41 1.22
C THR A 58 4.27 11.55 1.38
N ALA A 59 4.88 11.98 0.28
CA ALA A 59 5.81 13.11 0.28
C ALA A 59 5.15 14.39 0.78
N SER A 60 3.90 14.65 0.41
CA SER A 60 3.16 15.84 0.84
C SER A 60 2.93 15.89 2.36
N TYR A 61 2.52 14.78 2.98
CA TYR A 61 2.34 14.68 4.44
C TYR A 61 3.64 14.94 5.19
N LEU A 62 4.75 14.35 4.71
CA LEU A 62 6.06 14.54 5.31
C LEU A 62 6.57 15.98 5.10
N GLY A 63 6.32 16.55 3.91
CA GLY A 63 6.68 17.92 3.57
C GLY A 63 5.95 18.97 4.41
N GLU A 64 4.69 18.72 4.79
CA GLU A 64 3.88 19.62 5.61
C GLU A 64 4.52 19.91 6.98
N TYR A 65 5.39 19.03 7.47
CA TYR A 65 6.13 19.28 8.70
C TYR A 65 7.14 20.44 8.62
N ALA A 66 7.50 20.90 7.41
CA ALA A 66 8.20 22.18 7.26
C ALA A 66 7.31 23.35 7.69
N VAL A 67 6.02 23.33 7.30
CA VAL A 67 5.05 24.35 7.71
C VAL A 67 4.83 24.29 9.22
N VAL A 68 4.68 23.07 9.79
CA VAL A 68 4.62 22.87 11.25
C VAL A 68 5.85 23.48 11.94
N GLY A 69 7.04 23.17 11.44
CA GLY A 69 8.31 23.68 11.97
C GLY A 69 8.40 25.20 11.94
N VAL A 70 8.02 25.83 10.83
CA VAL A 70 7.98 27.29 10.65
C VAL A 70 6.94 27.93 11.56
N LEU A 71 5.72 27.39 11.62
CA LEU A 71 4.63 27.90 12.43
C LEU A 71 4.99 27.93 13.93
N ALA A 72 5.78 26.96 14.39
CA ALA A 72 6.22 26.87 15.78
C ALA A 72 7.16 28.01 16.20
N VAL A 73 7.74 28.77 15.27
CA VAL A 73 8.57 29.95 15.59
C VAL A 73 7.75 31.05 16.25
N TRP A 74 6.51 31.26 15.79
CA TRP A 74 5.63 32.29 16.33
C TRP A 74 4.54 31.72 17.25
N TRP A 75 3.99 30.56 16.89
CA TRP A 75 2.86 29.95 17.59
C TRP A 75 3.12 28.47 17.88
N PRO A 76 4.03 28.15 18.83
CA PRO A 76 4.43 26.78 19.14
C PRO A 76 3.26 25.85 19.52
N LEU A 77 2.28 26.33 20.29
CA LEU A 77 1.09 25.51 20.63
C LEU A 77 0.18 25.26 19.43
N ALA A 78 -0.09 26.28 18.61
CA ALA A 78 -0.90 26.12 17.40
C ALA A 78 -0.21 25.16 16.41
N SER A 79 1.11 25.26 16.28
CA SER A 79 1.92 24.33 15.50
C SER A 79 1.82 22.90 16.02
N ALA A 80 1.91 22.67 17.33
CA ALA A 80 1.76 21.33 17.90
C ALA A 80 0.39 20.71 17.57
N VAL A 81 -0.70 21.50 17.71
CA VAL A 81 -2.06 21.05 17.36
C VAL A 81 -2.16 20.74 15.87
N TYR A 82 -1.60 21.60 15.01
CA TYR A 82 -1.59 21.37 13.57
C TYR A 82 -0.79 20.11 13.20
N GLY A 83 0.39 19.92 13.78
CA GLY A 83 1.20 18.71 13.59
C GLY A 83 0.49 17.43 14.02
N VAL A 84 -0.28 17.46 15.12
CA VAL A 84 -1.14 16.33 15.50
C VAL A 84 -2.20 16.06 14.43
N ALA A 85 -2.87 17.09 13.90
CA ALA A 85 -3.85 16.91 12.84
C ALA A 85 -3.23 16.28 11.57
N VAL A 86 -2.05 16.74 11.15
CA VAL A 86 -1.31 16.16 10.01
C VAL A 86 -0.91 14.71 10.29
N SER A 87 -0.40 14.40 11.49
CA SER A 87 -0.10 13.02 11.91
C SER A 87 -1.31 12.10 11.85
N LEU A 88 -2.45 12.55 12.38
CA LEU A 88 -3.68 11.77 12.38
C LEU A 88 -4.18 11.53 10.97
N ALA A 89 -4.12 12.53 10.09
CA ALA A 89 -4.47 12.39 8.67
C ALA A 89 -3.55 11.38 7.96
N PHE A 90 -2.23 11.47 8.18
CA PHE A 90 -1.26 10.51 7.65
C PHE A 90 -1.53 9.08 8.13
N LEU A 91 -1.78 8.89 9.44
CA LEU A 91 -2.08 7.58 10.00
C LEU A 91 -3.41 7.01 9.49
N ALA A 92 -4.43 7.85 9.30
CA ALA A 92 -5.69 7.42 8.70
C ALA A 92 -5.45 6.94 7.25
N GLU A 93 -4.72 7.72 6.45
CA GLU A 93 -4.36 7.37 5.07
C GLU A 93 -3.62 6.03 5.01
N TRP A 94 -2.62 5.85 5.87
CA TRP A 94 -1.83 4.61 5.95
C TRP A 94 -2.64 3.41 6.46
N SER A 95 -3.68 3.66 7.25
CA SER A 95 -4.62 2.63 7.73
C SER A 95 -5.73 2.32 6.71
N GLY A 96 -5.68 2.90 5.51
CA GLY A 96 -6.69 2.68 4.47
C GLY A 96 -7.94 3.54 4.59
N ARG A 97 -7.93 4.59 5.41
CA ARG A 97 -9.02 5.58 5.53
C ARG A 97 -8.65 6.83 4.73
N PRO A 98 -9.17 7.02 3.51
CA PRO A 98 -8.72 8.09 2.63
C PRO A 98 -9.07 9.48 3.20
N VAL A 99 -8.07 10.36 3.35
CA VAL A 99 -8.26 11.73 3.87
C VAL A 99 -8.04 12.77 2.79
N PHE A 100 -6.85 12.76 2.17
CA PHE A 100 -6.51 13.65 1.07
C PHE A 100 -6.45 12.89 -0.27
N SER A 101 -6.19 11.59 -0.25
CA SER A 101 -6.28 10.73 -1.44
C SER A 101 -7.62 10.84 -2.15
N ARG A 102 -8.74 10.95 -1.40
CA ARG A 102 -10.09 11.15 -1.95
C ARG A 102 -10.25 12.38 -2.85
N LEU A 103 -9.33 13.34 -2.76
CA LEU A 103 -9.34 14.57 -3.57
C LEU A 103 -8.46 14.45 -4.83
N LEU A 104 -7.68 13.37 -4.93
CA LEU A 104 -6.79 13.12 -6.06
C LEU A 104 -7.51 12.31 -7.15
N PRO A 105 -7.03 12.36 -8.40
CA PRO A 105 -7.54 11.50 -9.46
C PRO A 105 -7.42 10.02 -9.08
N HIS A 106 -8.51 9.29 -9.31
CA HIS A 106 -8.54 7.84 -9.21
C HIS A 106 -8.59 7.26 -10.61
N TYR A 107 -7.79 6.23 -10.86
CA TYR A 107 -7.83 5.45 -12.08
C TYR A 107 -8.23 4.02 -11.77
N GLU A 108 -8.86 3.38 -12.74
CA GLU A 108 -9.40 2.04 -12.59
C GLU A 108 -8.29 1.01 -12.49
N SER A 109 -8.53 0.03 -11.64
CA SER A 109 -7.81 -1.24 -11.53
C SER A 109 -8.84 -2.28 -11.09
N ALA A 110 -8.48 -3.55 -11.05
CA ALA A 110 -9.43 -4.61 -10.69
C ALA A 110 -8.79 -5.67 -9.80
N ASN A 111 -9.61 -6.35 -9.01
CA ASN A 111 -9.24 -7.66 -8.46
C ASN A 111 -9.86 -8.74 -9.33
N ILE A 112 -9.19 -9.87 -9.44
CA ILE A 112 -9.74 -11.06 -10.10
C ILE A 112 -9.91 -12.10 -9.00
N VAL A 113 -11.16 -12.43 -8.70
CA VAL A 113 -11.50 -13.29 -7.56
C VAL A 113 -12.22 -14.52 -8.09
N ALA A 114 -11.80 -15.69 -7.66
CA ALA A 114 -12.52 -16.94 -7.87
C ALA A 114 -12.93 -17.53 -6.54
N CYS A 115 -14.19 -17.97 -6.44
CA CYS A 115 -14.76 -18.51 -5.23
C CYS A 115 -15.11 -19.98 -5.40
N TYR A 116 -14.63 -20.81 -4.49
CA TYR A 116 -15.09 -22.17 -4.29
C TYR A 116 -15.99 -22.22 -3.07
N GLN A 117 -17.24 -22.63 -3.27
CA GLN A 117 -18.18 -22.86 -2.19
C GLN A 117 -18.20 -24.35 -1.83
N SER A 118 -17.94 -24.62 -0.56
CA SER A 118 -17.96 -25.96 0.00
C SER A 118 -19.40 -26.41 0.26
N PRO A 119 -19.72 -27.71 0.15
CA PRO A 119 -21.04 -28.21 0.53
C PRO A 119 -21.28 -28.18 2.05
N GLU A 120 -20.23 -28.22 2.87
CA GLU A 120 -20.32 -28.21 4.34
C GLU A 120 -19.31 -27.22 4.97
N PRO A 121 -19.39 -25.91 4.65
CA PRO A 121 -18.39 -24.95 5.03
C PRO A 121 -18.32 -24.77 6.55
N ARG A 122 -17.10 -24.80 7.09
CA ARG A 122 -16.79 -24.56 8.51
C ARG A 122 -15.82 -23.40 8.71
N MET A 123 -15.19 -22.95 7.64
CA MET A 123 -14.23 -21.85 7.63
C MET A 123 -14.11 -21.29 6.22
N THR A 124 -13.63 -20.06 6.10
CA THR A 124 -13.26 -19.46 4.82
C THR A 124 -11.75 -19.29 4.75
N VAL A 125 -11.14 -19.76 3.67
CA VAL A 125 -9.70 -19.61 3.40
C VAL A 125 -9.52 -18.64 2.24
N VAL A 126 -8.88 -17.51 2.51
CA VAL A 126 -8.58 -16.50 1.50
C VAL A 126 -7.11 -16.58 1.13
N VAL A 127 -6.84 -16.89 -0.13
CA VAL A 127 -5.49 -16.94 -0.69
C VAL A 127 -5.33 -15.80 -1.68
N THR A 128 -4.39 -14.90 -1.38
CA THR A 128 -4.19 -13.71 -2.19
C THR A 128 -2.82 -13.67 -2.84
N ALA A 129 -2.75 -13.20 -4.08
CA ALA A 129 -1.51 -12.81 -4.72
C ALA A 129 -1.71 -11.50 -5.47
N ARG A 130 -0.85 -10.50 -5.23
CA ARG A 130 -0.90 -9.29 -6.06
C ARG A 130 -0.49 -9.61 -7.50
N HIS A 131 -1.22 -9.11 -8.49
CA HIS A 131 -0.89 -9.36 -9.90
C HIS A 131 -0.16 -8.18 -10.56
N ASP A 132 -0.28 -6.98 -10.00
CA ASP A 132 0.47 -5.81 -10.42
C ASP A 132 1.99 -5.95 -10.12
N SER A 133 2.82 -5.33 -10.95
CA SER A 133 4.23 -5.10 -10.66
C SER A 133 4.42 -3.66 -10.14
N GLY A 134 5.03 -3.50 -8.97
CA GLY A 134 5.39 -2.16 -8.49
C GLY A 134 6.62 -1.62 -9.23
N PRO A 135 6.77 -0.30 -9.39
CA PRO A 135 7.93 0.28 -10.07
C PRO A 135 9.24 0.01 -9.31
N ALA A 136 10.35 -0.07 -10.04
CA ALA A 136 11.67 -0.03 -9.43
C ALA A 136 11.99 1.40 -8.96
N THR A 137 12.04 1.56 -7.66
CA THR A 137 12.39 2.82 -6.99
C THR A 137 13.52 2.57 -5.99
N LEU A 138 14.11 3.64 -5.47
CA LEU A 138 15.08 3.54 -4.36
C LEU A 138 14.48 2.81 -3.15
N LEU A 139 13.17 2.94 -2.92
CA LEU A 139 12.46 2.35 -1.79
C LEU A 139 12.25 0.83 -1.96
N THR A 140 12.15 0.34 -3.20
CA THR A 140 12.01 -1.09 -3.51
C THR A 140 13.35 -1.79 -3.72
N HIS A 141 14.47 -1.05 -3.63
CA HIS A 141 15.80 -1.61 -3.77
C HIS A 141 16.06 -2.70 -2.69
N PRO A 142 16.64 -3.87 -3.03
CA PRO A 142 16.84 -4.97 -2.08
C PRO A 142 17.65 -4.62 -0.82
N ALA A 143 18.52 -3.60 -0.91
CA ALA A 143 19.25 -3.09 0.26
C ALA A 143 18.39 -2.20 1.18
N VAL A 144 17.31 -1.60 0.69
CA VAL A 144 16.46 -0.67 1.42
C VAL A 144 15.20 -1.36 1.95
N ALA A 145 14.56 -2.20 1.14
CA ALA A 145 13.28 -2.85 1.47
C ALA A 145 13.27 -3.55 2.85
N PRO A 146 14.31 -4.32 3.28
CA PRO A 146 14.32 -4.95 4.59
C PRO A 146 14.38 -3.95 5.77
N ARG A 147 14.84 -2.72 5.52
CA ARG A 147 15.00 -1.67 6.53
C ARG A 147 13.83 -0.70 6.54
N LEU A 148 12.89 -0.84 5.62
CA LEU A 148 11.82 0.13 5.41
C LEU A 148 10.93 0.29 6.66
N GLY A 149 10.70 -0.78 7.42
CA GLY A 149 10.00 -0.70 8.71
C GLY A 149 10.71 0.20 9.72
N MET A 150 12.05 0.11 9.82
CA MET A 150 12.84 1.00 10.69
C MET A 150 12.82 2.45 10.19
N VAL A 151 12.83 2.65 8.87
CA VAL A 151 12.74 3.99 8.26
C VAL A 151 11.38 4.63 8.61
N TYR A 152 10.27 3.91 8.48
CA TYR A 152 8.96 4.43 8.86
C TYR A 152 8.85 4.71 10.37
N LEU A 153 9.42 3.85 11.22
CA LEU A 153 9.49 4.13 12.67
C LEU A 153 10.28 5.41 12.97
N LEU A 154 11.38 5.66 12.24
CA LEU A 154 12.16 6.89 12.37
C LEU A 154 11.35 8.12 11.92
N LEU A 155 10.59 8.01 10.83
CA LEU A 155 9.71 9.09 10.36
C LEU A 155 8.62 9.40 11.40
N LEU A 156 7.96 8.38 11.96
CA LEU A 156 6.97 8.55 13.03
C LEU A 156 7.59 9.18 14.29
N LEU A 157 8.80 8.75 14.67
CA LEU A 157 9.54 9.37 15.77
C LEU A 157 9.84 10.83 15.49
N ALA A 158 10.26 11.18 14.27
CA ALA A 158 10.53 12.56 13.88
C ALA A 158 9.25 13.41 13.93
N MET A 159 8.10 12.90 13.47
CA MET A 159 6.80 13.58 13.61
C MET A 159 6.49 13.87 15.08
N ALA A 160 6.66 12.89 15.96
CA ALA A 160 6.44 13.02 17.39
C ALA A 160 7.42 14.03 18.05
N LEU A 161 8.68 14.07 17.61
CA LEU A 161 9.68 15.03 18.11
C LEU A 161 9.34 16.47 17.71
N VAL A 162 8.86 16.71 16.49
CA VAL A 162 8.41 18.05 16.07
C VAL A 162 7.22 18.50 16.91
N ILE A 163 6.22 17.63 17.09
CA ILE A 163 5.03 17.93 17.91
C ILE A 163 5.44 18.19 19.36
N GLY A 164 6.22 17.28 19.95
CA GLY A 164 6.63 17.32 21.35
C GLY A 164 7.50 18.53 21.69
N SER A 165 8.47 18.86 20.83
CA SER A 165 9.29 20.07 21.00
C SER A 165 8.48 21.36 20.88
N SER A 166 7.55 21.44 19.93
CA SER A 166 6.63 22.59 19.78
C SER A 166 5.70 22.74 20.98
N ALA A 167 5.11 21.64 21.46
CA ALA A 167 4.26 21.65 22.64
C ALA A 167 5.04 22.06 23.91
N ALA A 168 6.23 21.50 24.11
CA ALA A 168 7.08 21.81 25.25
C ALA A 168 7.49 23.29 25.27
N GLU A 169 7.91 23.83 24.12
CA GLU A 169 8.27 25.24 23.96
C GLU A 169 7.06 26.16 24.23
N GLY A 170 5.89 25.82 23.70
CA GLY A 170 4.66 26.58 23.93
C GLY A 170 4.20 26.58 25.38
N ILE A 171 4.20 25.43 26.05
CA ILE A 171 3.83 25.30 27.46
C ILE A 171 4.83 26.04 28.36
N ALA A 172 6.13 25.95 28.06
CA ALA A 172 7.15 26.70 28.78
C ALA A 172 6.98 28.21 28.61
N GLY A 173 6.70 28.67 27.39
CA GLY A 173 6.45 30.08 27.08
C GLY A 173 5.27 30.66 27.87
N LEU A 174 4.18 29.90 28.05
CA LEU A 174 3.05 30.31 28.90
C LEU A 174 3.44 30.49 30.38
N ARG A 175 4.52 29.86 30.82
CA ARG A 175 5.07 29.97 32.18
C ARG A 175 6.25 30.96 32.27
N GLY A 176 6.56 31.69 31.19
CA GLY A 176 7.71 32.58 31.11
C GLY A 176 9.06 31.85 31.11
N LEU A 177 9.07 30.55 30.80
CA LEU A 177 10.27 29.72 30.70
C LEU A 177 10.68 29.57 29.24
N ALA A 178 11.99 29.37 29.01
CA ALA A 178 12.54 29.05 27.71
C ALA A 178 13.11 27.63 27.69
N ILE A 179 12.98 26.94 26.55
CA ILE A 179 13.62 25.65 26.29
C ILE A 179 14.58 25.81 25.10
N PRO A 180 15.83 26.24 25.33
CA PRO A 180 16.74 26.64 24.26
C PRO A 180 17.10 25.52 23.27
N TRP A 181 16.97 24.25 23.70
CA TRP A 181 17.28 23.08 22.87
C TRP A 181 16.09 22.62 22.01
N ALA A 182 14.85 23.05 22.31
CA ALA A 182 13.66 22.58 21.59
C ALA A 182 13.67 22.91 20.09
N PRO A 183 14.08 24.13 19.66
CA PRO A 183 14.20 24.43 18.24
C PRO A 183 15.20 23.53 17.50
N TRP A 184 16.31 23.15 18.14
CA TRP A 184 17.31 22.28 17.52
C TRP A 184 16.80 20.86 17.30
N VAL A 185 16.11 20.29 18.29
CA VAL A 185 15.44 18.99 18.15
C VAL A 185 14.37 19.05 17.06
N ARG A 186 13.55 20.11 17.05
CA ARG A 186 12.51 20.35 16.06
C ARG A 186 13.09 20.37 14.64
N TRP A 187 14.08 21.22 14.37
CA TRP A 187 14.65 21.35 13.03
C TRP A 187 15.43 20.11 12.59
N GLY A 188 16.10 19.40 13.51
CA GLY A 188 16.69 18.09 13.23
C GLY A 188 15.65 17.07 12.78
N ALA A 189 14.51 17.00 13.47
CA ALA A 189 13.41 16.12 13.10
C ALA A 189 12.73 16.55 11.78
N VAL A 190 12.51 17.85 11.56
CA VAL A 190 12.00 18.37 10.28
C VAL A 190 12.94 17.99 9.12
N ALA A 191 14.25 18.09 9.30
CA ALA A 191 15.21 17.71 8.27
C ALA A 191 15.11 16.21 7.90
N VAL A 192 14.91 15.34 8.88
CA VAL A 192 14.67 13.90 8.64
C VAL A 192 13.37 13.69 7.85
N LEU A 193 12.29 14.40 8.21
CA LEU A 193 11.01 14.32 7.49
C LEU A 193 11.11 14.84 6.07
N LEU A 194 11.83 15.95 5.85
CA LEU A 194 12.08 16.49 4.51
C LEU A 194 12.95 15.57 3.65
N ALA A 195 13.93 14.88 4.25
CA ALA A 195 14.69 13.86 3.54
C ALA A 195 13.78 12.69 3.13
N GLY A 196 12.88 12.26 4.01
CA GLY A 196 11.84 11.27 3.70
C GLY A 196 10.88 11.75 2.60
N ALA A 197 10.44 13.00 2.66
CA ALA A 197 9.58 13.62 1.64
C ALA A 197 10.27 13.64 0.27
N LEU A 198 11.54 14.07 0.23
CA LEU A 198 12.34 14.08 -0.98
C LEU A 198 12.53 12.68 -1.57
N ALA A 199 12.80 11.67 -0.73
CA ALA A 199 12.93 10.30 -1.20
C ALA A 199 11.65 9.78 -1.85
N HIS A 200 10.48 10.07 -1.25
CA HIS A 200 9.18 9.70 -1.82
C HIS A 200 8.84 10.51 -3.07
N PHE A 201 9.21 11.79 -3.11
CA PHE A 201 9.04 12.63 -4.30
C PHE A 201 9.89 12.15 -5.47
N ILE A 202 11.15 11.76 -5.23
CA ILE A 202 12.00 11.16 -6.25
C ILE A 202 11.40 9.82 -6.70
N ALA A 203 10.95 8.97 -5.77
CA ALA A 203 10.28 7.72 -6.10
C ALA A 203 8.99 7.92 -6.91
N ALA A 204 8.25 9.01 -6.67
CA ALA A 204 7.05 9.38 -7.41
C ALA A 204 7.31 9.73 -8.88
N GLY A 205 8.51 10.22 -9.21
CA GLY A 205 8.92 10.55 -10.58
C GLY A 205 9.82 9.50 -11.23
N TRP A 206 10.26 8.49 -10.48
CA TRP A 206 11.15 7.44 -10.97
C TRP A 206 10.34 6.18 -11.28
N ASN A 207 9.92 6.03 -12.54
CA ASN A 207 9.18 4.86 -13.02
C ASN A 207 10.07 4.00 -13.93
N ALA A 208 10.87 3.13 -13.31
CA ALA A 208 11.52 2.06 -14.05
C ALA A 208 10.66 0.81 -13.95
N ASP A 209 10.14 0.38 -15.08
CA ASP A 209 9.36 -0.84 -15.21
C ASP A 209 10.16 -2.07 -14.79
N VAL A 210 9.52 -2.97 -14.05
CA VAL A 210 10.10 -4.27 -13.72
C VAL A 210 9.17 -5.39 -14.15
N PRO A 211 9.70 -6.50 -14.70
CA PRO A 211 8.87 -7.64 -15.08
C PRO A 211 8.20 -8.32 -13.88
N GLY A 212 8.66 -8.08 -12.65
CA GLY A 212 7.97 -8.53 -11.43
C GLY A 212 7.85 -10.05 -11.31
N GLY A 213 8.88 -10.81 -11.68
CA GLY A 213 8.88 -12.28 -11.59
C GLY A 213 8.60 -12.79 -10.18
N ASN A 214 9.45 -12.45 -9.22
CA ASN A 214 9.24 -12.79 -7.80
C ASN A 214 8.29 -11.82 -7.08
N GLY A 215 8.03 -10.65 -7.65
CA GLY A 215 7.16 -9.63 -7.06
C GLY A 215 6.13 -9.13 -8.09
N ASN A 216 5.15 -9.94 -8.51
CA ASN A 216 4.72 -11.21 -7.90
C ASN A 216 4.11 -12.21 -8.91
N ALA A 217 4.67 -12.35 -10.12
CA ALA A 217 4.18 -13.34 -11.09
C ALA A 217 4.24 -14.78 -10.57
N SER A 218 5.26 -15.10 -9.76
CA SER A 218 5.40 -16.39 -9.09
C SER A 218 4.25 -16.68 -8.13
N GLY A 219 3.82 -15.68 -7.34
CA GLY A 219 2.68 -15.82 -6.44
C GLY A 219 1.37 -16.00 -7.18
N VAL A 220 1.16 -15.27 -8.29
CA VAL A 220 -0.02 -15.46 -9.16
C VAL A 220 -0.02 -16.86 -9.76
N ALA A 221 1.11 -17.33 -10.30
CA ALA A 221 1.20 -18.67 -10.87
C ALA A 221 0.97 -19.77 -9.81
N ALA A 222 1.41 -19.56 -8.57
CA ALA A 222 1.10 -20.45 -7.46
C ALA A 222 -0.40 -20.45 -7.10
N LEU A 223 -1.04 -19.28 -7.11
CA LEU A 223 -2.48 -19.12 -6.90
C LEU A 223 -3.29 -19.83 -8.00
N LEU A 224 -2.90 -19.67 -9.27
CA LEU A 224 -3.53 -20.37 -10.40
C LEU A 224 -3.40 -21.89 -10.28
N ARG A 225 -2.20 -22.39 -9.91
CA ARG A 225 -2.03 -23.84 -9.68
C ARG A 225 -2.85 -24.33 -8.49
N LEU A 226 -2.96 -23.54 -7.44
CA LEU A 226 -3.83 -23.89 -6.31
C LEU A 226 -5.29 -24.03 -6.77
N GLY A 227 -5.74 -23.14 -7.66
CA GLY A 227 -7.06 -23.25 -8.29
C GLY A 227 -7.28 -24.58 -9.01
N GLU A 228 -6.31 -25.04 -9.79
CA GLU A 228 -6.37 -26.36 -10.45
C GLU A 228 -6.45 -27.50 -9.43
N LEU A 229 -5.61 -27.45 -8.38
CA LEU A 229 -5.61 -28.48 -7.33
C LEU A 229 -6.94 -28.52 -6.56
N LEU A 230 -7.57 -27.37 -6.31
CA LEU A 230 -8.87 -27.28 -5.65
C LEU A 230 -10.00 -27.83 -6.52
N ALA A 231 -9.92 -27.68 -7.85
CA ALA A 231 -10.90 -28.28 -8.76
C ALA A 231 -10.72 -29.80 -8.88
N GLU A 232 -9.47 -30.29 -8.81
CA GLU A 232 -9.15 -31.73 -8.78
C GLU A 232 -9.61 -32.39 -7.46
N GLU A 233 -9.30 -31.77 -6.32
CA GLU A 233 -9.61 -32.27 -4.97
C GLU A 233 -10.27 -31.18 -4.10
N PRO A 234 -11.58 -30.92 -4.29
CA PRO A 234 -12.27 -29.84 -3.61
C PRO A 234 -12.41 -30.07 -2.09
N PRO A 235 -12.14 -29.04 -1.26
CA PRO A 235 -12.25 -29.17 0.20
C PRO A 235 -13.72 -29.27 0.65
N ARG A 236 -14.00 -30.24 1.51
CA ARG A 236 -15.37 -30.48 2.03
C ARG A 236 -15.85 -29.51 3.11
N HIS A 237 -14.93 -28.79 3.75
CA HIS A 237 -15.24 -27.99 4.94
C HIS A 237 -14.71 -26.55 4.89
N ALA A 238 -14.25 -26.10 3.73
CA ALA A 238 -13.70 -24.77 3.60
C ALA A 238 -14.18 -24.12 2.31
N ASP A 239 -14.77 -22.94 2.43
CA ASP A 239 -14.90 -22.05 1.28
C ASP A 239 -13.52 -21.50 0.97
N VAL A 240 -13.17 -21.41 -0.31
CA VAL A 240 -11.85 -20.92 -0.72
C VAL A 240 -12.00 -19.76 -1.69
N TRP A 241 -11.40 -18.63 -1.33
CA TRP A 241 -11.34 -17.44 -2.17
C TRP A 241 -9.92 -17.30 -2.71
N LEU A 242 -9.79 -17.30 -4.03
CA LEU A 242 -8.54 -17.06 -4.72
C LEU A 242 -8.58 -15.65 -5.30
N ALA A 243 -7.89 -14.70 -4.67
CA ALA A 243 -7.93 -13.30 -5.05
C ALA A 243 -6.59 -12.82 -5.62
N ALA A 244 -6.57 -12.54 -6.92
CA ALA A 244 -5.46 -11.86 -7.57
C ALA A 244 -5.66 -10.34 -7.49
N THR A 245 -5.03 -9.67 -6.52
CA THR A 245 -5.33 -8.26 -6.22
C THR A 245 -4.53 -7.28 -7.09
N GLY A 246 -5.20 -6.23 -7.60
CA GLY A 246 -4.56 -5.15 -8.36
C GLY A 246 -4.01 -4.03 -7.47
N ALA A 247 -3.29 -3.09 -8.09
CA ALA A 247 -2.91 -1.81 -7.47
C ALA A 247 -2.26 -1.89 -6.07
N HIS A 248 -1.39 -2.87 -5.82
CA HIS A 248 -0.69 -2.97 -4.54
C HIS A 248 0.32 -1.84 -4.35
N SER A 249 1.00 -1.41 -5.42
CA SER A 249 1.93 -0.27 -5.33
C SER A 249 1.22 1.05 -4.98
N ARG A 250 -0.06 1.16 -5.30
CA ARG A 250 -0.96 2.29 -4.99
C ARG A 250 -1.56 2.16 -3.58
N GLY A 251 -0.69 1.81 -2.64
CA GLY A 251 -1.02 1.67 -1.23
C GLY A 251 -1.85 0.43 -0.89
N MET A 252 -1.80 -0.69 -1.61
CA MET A 252 -2.64 -1.87 -1.36
C MET A 252 -4.14 -1.66 -1.66
N ALA A 253 -4.45 -0.88 -2.70
CA ALA A 253 -5.84 -0.54 -3.03
C ALA A 253 -6.71 -1.76 -3.33
N GLY A 254 -6.22 -2.73 -4.10
CA GLY A 254 -6.97 -3.95 -4.41
C GLY A 254 -7.31 -4.78 -3.18
N MET A 255 -6.35 -4.98 -2.26
CA MET A 255 -6.63 -5.68 -0.99
C MET A 255 -7.66 -4.93 -0.14
N ARG A 256 -7.61 -3.59 -0.09
CA ARG A 256 -8.62 -2.81 0.63
C ARG A 256 -10.00 -2.92 0.01
N ALA A 257 -10.10 -2.90 -1.32
CA ALA A 257 -11.36 -3.10 -2.02
C ALA A 257 -11.95 -4.48 -1.72
N LEU A 258 -11.11 -5.54 -1.81
CA LEU A 258 -11.50 -6.90 -1.48
C LEU A 258 -12.05 -7.00 -0.04
N LEU A 259 -11.36 -6.43 0.95
CA LEU A 259 -11.81 -6.46 2.35
C LEU A 259 -13.08 -5.64 2.59
N ALA A 260 -13.30 -4.56 1.83
CA ALA A 260 -14.51 -3.75 1.95
C ALA A 260 -15.75 -4.45 1.37
N GLU A 261 -15.58 -5.25 0.31
CA GLU A 261 -16.67 -5.90 -0.42
C GLU A 261 -16.95 -7.34 0.03
N SER A 262 -15.94 -8.04 0.54
CA SER A 262 -16.03 -9.47 0.87
C SER A 262 -16.86 -9.81 2.11
N GLY A 263 -17.12 -8.85 3.00
CA GLY A 263 -17.86 -9.09 4.24
C GLY A 263 -17.16 -10.07 5.22
N LEU A 264 -15.87 -10.34 5.02
CA LEU A 264 -15.07 -11.20 5.87
C LEU A 264 -14.86 -10.54 7.24
N ASP A 265 -15.63 -10.94 8.24
CA ASP A 265 -15.41 -10.57 9.64
C ASP A 265 -14.65 -11.70 10.35
N PRO A 266 -13.42 -11.48 10.84
CA PRO A 266 -12.67 -12.49 11.59
C PRO A 266 -13.39 -13.06 12.83
N ASN A 267 -14.47 -12.42 13.29
CA ASN A 267 -15.30 -12.89 14.39
C ASN A 267 -16.53 -13.71 13.92
N GLU A 268 -16.89 -13.65 12.64
CA GLU A 268 -18.07 -14.32 12.06
C GLU A 268 -17.72 -15.41 11.02
N THR A 269 -16.51 -15.39 10.45
CA THR A 269 -15.99 -16.35 9.46
C THR A 269 -14.76 -17.10 9.96
#